data_AF-H8GUV5-F1
#
_entry.id   AF-H8GUV5-F1
#
_cell.length_a   1.000
_cell.length_b   1.000
_cell.length_c   1.000
_cell.angle_alpha   90.00
_cell.angle_beta   90.00
_cell.angle_gamma   90.00
#
_symmetry.space_group_name_H-M   'P 1'
#
loop_
_entity.id
_entity.type
_entity.pdbx_description
1 polymer ?
#
loop_
_entity_poly.entity_id
_entity_poly.type
_entity_poly.pdbx_seq_one_letter_code
_entity_poly.pdbx_strand_id
1 'polypeptide(L)'
;MPVPDDWSEVPECLGGEMQEAREAGDLDRLNELEAQLWLDGANPPGRVQGPLRDLFLAMNGPVLRAAPEEGTPPERTAYPRLPELTVPTLLVVGSLELPHLRAASEHAARVMPRAELHVVPDTAHLPALERPGAFGDLLGRFLASLPGGSEA
;
A
#
# COMPACT_ATOMS: atom_id res chain seq x y z
N MET A 1 14.88 -14.20 -2.30
CA MET A 1 14.57 -12.79 -2.03
C MET A 1 13.95 -12.74 -0.64
N PRO A 2 14.37 -11.86 0.28
CA PRO A 2 13.75 -11.80 1.60
C PRO A 2 12.28 -11.37 1.49
N VAL A 3 11.54 -11.66 2.55
CA VAL A 3 10.08 -11.77 2.63
C VAL A 3 9.43 -10.38 2.55
N PRO A 4 8.22 -10.23 1.97
CA PRO A 4 7.41 -9.01 2.03
C PRO A 4 7.12 -8.46 3.45
N ASP A 5 7.47 -9.21 4.48
CA ASP A 5 7.21 -8.91 5.90
C ASP A 5 8.44 -8.31 6.61
N ASP A 6 9.38 -7.72 5.88
CA ASP A 6 10.54 -7.03 6.46
C ASP A 6 10.16 -5.63 6.95
N TRP A 7 9.63 -5.56 8.17
CA TRP A 7 9.25 -4.31 8.84
C TRP A 7 10.44 -3.54 9.44
N SER A 8 11.68 -4.02 9.27
CA SER A 8 12.87 -3.34 9.82
C SER A 8 13.16 -1.98 9.18
N GLU A 9 12.48 -1.66 8.08
CA GLU A 9 12.63 -0.40 7.34
C GLU A 9 11.64 0.69 7.79
N VAL A 10 10.69 0.38 8.67
CA VAL A 10 9.97 1.44 9.40
C VAL A 10 11.00 2.10 10.32
N PRO A 11 11.15 3.44 10.32
CA PRO A 11 12.09 4.13 11.19
C PRO A 11 11.92 3.64 12.64
N GLU A 12 13.02 3.25 13.29
CA GLU A 12 12.99 2.61 14.62
C GLU A 12 12.15 3.40 15.64
N CYS A 13 12.21 4.73 15.59
CA CYS A 13 11.40 5.62 16.42
C CYS A 13 9.89 5.44 16.16
N LEU A 14 9.47 5.46 14.88
CA LEU A 14 8.06 5.30 14.51
C LEU A 14 7.56 3.89 14.84
N GLY A 15 8.36 2.87 14.56
CA GLY A 15 8.05 1.48 14.91
C GLY A 15 7.90 1.28 16.42
N GLY A 16 8.79 1.90 17.22
CA GLY A 16 8.73 1.89 18.68
C GLY A 16 7.46 2.56 19.22
N GLU A 17 7.14 3.77 18.75
CA GLU A 17 5.91 4.48 19.16
C GLU A 17 4.63 3.68 18.81
N MET A 18 4.61 3.02 17.65
CA MET A 18 3.49 2.17 17.26
C MET A 18 3.34 0.95 18.18
N GLN A 19 4.47 0.34 18.58
CA GLN A 19 4.46 -0.77 19.51
C GLN A 19 3.99 -0.34 20.90
N GLU A 20 4.48 0.80 21.41
CA GLU A 20 4.05 1.37 22.69
C GLU A 20 2.54 1.67 22.70
N ALA A 21 2.01 2.28 21.64
CA ALA A 21 0.57 2.54 21.51
C ALA A 21 -0.26 1.25 21.49
N ARG A 22 0.22 0.21 20.80
CA ARG A 22 -0.41 -1.12 20.78
C ARG A 22 -0.43 -1.76 22.17
N GLU A 23 0.69 -1.74 22.88
CA GLU A 23 0.81 -2.30 24.23
C GLU A 23 -0.05 -1.55 25.25
N ALA A 24 -0.16 -0.23 25.12
CA ALA A 24 -1.03 0.60 25.95
C ALA A 24 -2.52 0.46 25.61
N GLY A 25 -2.87 -0.16 24.48
CA GLY A 25 -4.25 -0.20 23.96
C GLY A 25 -4.74 1.16 23.47
N ASP A 26 -3.85 2.11 23.20
CA ASP A 26 -4.17 3.43 22.67
C ASP A 26 -4.36 3.36 21.15
N LEU A 27 -5.52 2.87 20.74
CA LEU A 27 -5.83 2.65 19.33
C LEU A 27 -5.99 3.95 18.54
N ASP A 28 -6.34 5.05 19.20
CA ASP A 28 -6.42 6.35 18.52
C ASP A 28 -5.01 6.88 18.22
N ARG A 29 -4.07 6.76 19.17
CA ARG A 29 -2.66 7.07 18.91
C ARG A 29 -2.07 6.17 17.83
N LEU A 30 -2.36 4.87 17.87
CA LEU A 30 -1.93 3.93 16.84
C LEU A 30 -2.46 4.33 15.45
N ASN A 31 -3.72 4.76 15.35
CA ASN A 31 -4.32 5.20 14.11
C ASN A 31 -3.62 6.44 13.52
N GLU A 32 -3.21 7.39 14.37
CA GLU A 32 -2.42 8.56 13.95
C GLU A 32 -1.04 8.17 13.42
N LEU A 33 -0.37 7.22 14.08
CA LEU A 33 0.94 6.72 13.68
C LEU A 33 0.86 5.92 12.37
N GLU A 34 -0.20 5.11 12.19
CA GLU A 34 -0.47 4.45 10.91
C GLU A 34 -0.82 5.45 9.82
N ALA A 35 -1.52 6.54 10.13
CA ALA A 35 -1.72 7.63 9.17
C ALA A 35 -0.38 8.26 8.77
N GLN A 36 0.56 8.45 9.70
CA GLN A 36 1.90 8.93 9.38
C GLN A 36 2.66 7.95 8.48
N LEU A 37 2.61 6.66 8.79
CA LEU A 37 3.27 5.64 7.99
C LEU A 37 2.70 5.60 6.57
N TRP A 38 1.38 5.45 6.45
CA TRP A 38 0.71 5.17 5.17
C TRP A 38 0.41 6.40 4.33
N LEU A 39 0.28 7.58 4.95
CA LEU A 39 0.02 8.84 4.24
C LEU A 39 1.22 9.79 4.24
N ASP A 40 2.26 9.62 5.04
CA ASP A 40 3.46 10.48 4.97
C ASP A 40 4.71 9.69 4.54
N GLY A 41 4.61 8.37 4.34
CA GLY A 41 5.74 7.54 3.90
C GLY A 41 6.83 7.43 4.97
N ALA A 42 6.40 7.31 6.24
CA ALA A 42 7.27 7.35 7.42
C ALA A 42 8.07 8.65 7.64
N ASN A 43 7.79 9.71 6.89
CA ASN A 43 8.33 11.06 7.14
C ASN A 43 7.58 11.74 8.31
N PRO A 44 8.07 12.89 8.81
CA PRO A 44 7.30 13.69 9.76
C PRO A 44 5.89 14.00 9.23
N PRO A 45 4.87 14.00 10.10
CA PRO A 45 3.49 14.10 9.68
C PRO A 45 3.16 15.47 9.08
N GLY A 46 2.23 15.47 8.12
CA GLY A 46 1.64 16.70 7.60
C GLY A 46 1.77 16.91 6.09
N ARG A 47 2.28 15.94 5.34
CA ARG A 47 2.22 15.96 3.87
C ARG A 47 0.77 15.83 3.41
N VAL A 48 0.03 14.91 4.03
CA VAL A 48 -1.40 14.71 3.80
C VAL A 48 -2.18 15.20 5.02
N GLN A 49 -3.08 16.16 4.80
CA GLN A 49 -3.85 16.84 5.86
C GLN A 49 -5.33 17.03 5.47
N GLY A 50 -6.12 17.50 6.44
CA GLY A 50 -7.52 17.86 6.24
C GLY A 50 -8.41 16.67 5.89
N PRO A 51 -9.42 16.85 5.04
CA PRO A 51 -10.46 15.84 4.81
C PRO A 51 -9.95 14.45 4.40
N LEU A 52 -8.80 14.38 3.73
CA LEU A 52 -8.22 13.12 3.29
C LEU A 52 -7.59 12.31 4.44
N ARG A 53 -6.91 13.00 5.36
CA ARG A 53 -6.42 12.40 6.60
C ARG A 53 -7.59 12.00 7.50
N ASP A 54 -8.60 12.86 7.61
CA ASP A 54 -9.80 12.57 8.40
C ASP A 54 -10.51 11.31 7.87
N LEU A 55 -10.61 11.18 6.55
CA LEU A 55 -11.17 9.99 5.90
C LEU A 55 -10.35 8.73 6.21
N PHE A 56 -9.01 8.79 6.11
CA PHE A 56 -8.15 7.67 6.49
C PHE A 56 -8.40 7.25 7.95
N LEU A 57 -8.36 8.21 8.89
CA LEU A 57 -8.54 7.93 10.31
C LEU A 57 -9.92 7.31 10.59
N ALA A 58 -10.97 7.82 9.92
CA ALA A 58 -12.33 7.30 10.04
C ALA A 58 -12.49 5.89 9.46
N MET A 59 -11.74 5.53 8.42
CA MET A 59 -11.75 4.20 7.82
C MET A 59 -10.91 3.18 8.61
N ASN A 60 -9.72 3.59 9.05
CA ASN A 60 -8.75 2.70 9.70
C ASN A 60 -9.08 2.45 11.18
N GLY A 61 -9.59 3.44 11.90
CA GLY A 61 -9.94 3.31 13.31
C GLY A 61 -10.90 2.15 13.65
N PRO A 62 -12.01 1.96 12.90
CA PRO A 62 -12.87 0.79 13.08
C PRO A 62 -12.17 -0.55 12.84
N VAL A 63 -11.22 -0.61 11.90
CA VAL A 63 -10.42 -1.82 11.63
C VAL A 63 -9.53 -2.15 12.83
N LEU A 64 -8.87 -1.15 13.41
CA LEU A 64 -8.04 -1.32 14.61
C LEU A 64 -8.84 -1.78 15.84
N ARG A 65 -10.12 -1.41 15.93
CA ARG A 65 -11.04 -1.79 17.02
C ARG A 65 -11.76 -3.12 16.78
N ALA A 66 -11.72 -3.64 15.57
CA ALA A 66 -12.35 -4.92 15.27
C ALA A 66 -11.58 -6.04 15.96
N ALA A 67 -12.29 -7.11 16.33
CA ALA A 67 -11.62 -8.33 16.75
C ALA A 67 -10.74 -8.82 15.58
N PRO A 68 -9.51 -9.28 15.84
CA PRO A 68 -8.67 -9.82 14.78
C PRO A 68 -9.40 -10.99 14.12
N GLU A 69 -9.70 -10.84 12.83
CA GLU A 69 -10.09 -11.99 12.02
C GLU A 69 -8.81 -12.76 11.70
N GLU A 70 -8.65 -13.93 12.33
CA GLU A 70 -7.58 -14.86 11.94
C GLU A 70 -7.89 -15.40 10.54
N GLY A 71 -7.35 -14.75 9.53
CA GLY A 71 -7.31 -15.29 8.18
C GLY A 71 -6.57 -16.62 8.19
N THR A 72 -7.05 -17.61 7.44
CA THR A 72 -6.28 -18.83 7.21
C THR A 72 -5.11 -18.50 6.29
N PRO A 73 -3.85 -18.63 6.75
CA PRO A 73 -2.71 -18.40 5.87
C PRO A 73 -2.79 -19.36 4.68
N PRO A 74 -2.47 -18.91 3.47
CA PRO A 74 -2.48 -19.80 2.32
C PRO A 74 -1.47 -20.94 2.54
N GLU A 75 -1.86 -22.18 2.21
CA GLU A 75 -1.00 -23.37 2.35
C GLU A 75 0.32 -23.27 1.56
N ARG A 76 0.37 -22.38 0.57
CA ARG A 76 1.53 -22.14 -0.29
C ARG A 76 1.76 -20.65 -0.49
N THR A 77 3.04 -20.26 -0.53
CA THR A 77 3.43 -18.89 -0.87
C THR A 77 3.07 -18.60 -2.33
N ALA A 78 2.37 -17.50 -2.59
CA ALA A 78 2.00 -17.08 -3.95
C ALA A 78 3.16 -16.39 -4.68
N TYR A 79 4.08 -15.79 -3.94
CA TYR A 79 5.15 -14.95 -4.48
C TYR A 79 6.08 -15.65 -5.49
N PRO A 80 6.51 -16.91 -5.27
CA PRO A 80 7.33 -17.63 -6.26
C PRO A 80 6.59 -17.94 -7.57
N ARG A 81 5.26 -17.82 -7.59
CA ARG A 81 4.40 -18.13 -8.74
C ARG A 81 4.04 -16.91 -9.58
N LEU A 82 4.52 -15.71 -9.23
CA LEU A 82 4.35 -14.51 -10.04
C LEU A 82 4.74 -14.71 -11.53
N PRO A 83 5.79 -15.48 -11.89
CA PRO A 83 6.09 -15.77 -13.30
C PRO A 83 5.01 -16.54 -14.05
N GLU A 84 4.12 -17.25 -13.36
CA GLU A 84 3.01 -18.01 -13.95
C GLU A 84 1.84 -17.10 -14.37
N LEU A 85 1.80 -15.85 -13.90
CA LEU A 85 0.70 -14.91 -14.16
C LEU A 85 0.82 -14.29 -15.56
N THR A 86 0.05 -14.84 -16.50
CA THR A 86 0.01 -14.39 -17.91
C THR A 86 -1.11 -13.40 -18.23
N VAL A 87 -1.88 -12.98 -17.23
CA VAL A 87 -2.90 -11.94 -17.37
C VAL A 87 -2.25 -10.56 -17.39
N PRO A 88 -2.77 -9.59 -18.19
CA PRO A 88 -2.36 -8.20 -18.06
C PRO A 88 -2.48 -7.73 -16.61
N THR A 89 -1.44 -7.11 -16.09
CA THR A 89 -1.41 -6.65 -14.70
C THR A 89 -0.89 -5.22 -14.62
N LEU A 90 -1.64 -4.34 -13.95
CA LEU A 90 -1.17 -3.01 -13.60
C LEU A 90 -0.76 -2.99 -12.12
N LEU A 91 0.50 -2.66 -11.86
CA LEU A 91 1.04 -2.42 -10.54
C LEU A 91 1.16 -0.91 -10.35
N VAL A 92 0.57 -0.36 -9.28
CA VAL A 92 0.62 1.08 -8.96
C VAL A 92 1.18 1.26 -7.55
N VAL A 93 2.28 2.01 -7.43
CA VAL A 93 2.95 2.27 -6.15
C VAL A 93 3.23 3.76 -5.98
N GLY A 94 3.25 4.26 -4.75
CA GLY A 94 3.72 5.60 -4.45
C GLY A 94 5.24 5.75 -4.55
N SER A 95 5.74 6.96 -4.83
CA SER A 95 7.17 7.25 -4.79
C SER A 95 7.75 7.33 -3.37
N LEU A 96 6.88 7.51 -2.36
CA LEU A 96 7.22 7.59 -0.93
C LEU A 96 6.86 6.29 -0.19
N GLU A 97 6.60 5.23 -0.94
CA GLU A 97 6.34 3.90 -0.39
C GLU A 97 7.58 3.34 0.32
N LEU A 98 7.36 2.47 1.30
CA LEU A 98 8.45 1.78 2.00
C LEU A 98 9.34 1.02 0.99
N PRO A 99 10.68 1.08 1.12
CA PRO A 99 11.58 0.54 0.12
C PRO A 99 11.37 -0.94 -0.20
N HIS A 100 11.13 -1.80 0.79
CA HIS A 100 10.84 -3.23 0.60
C HIS A 100 9.52 -3.47 -0.15
N LEU A 101 8.45 -2.71 0.12
CA LEU A 101 7.17 -2.80 -0.61
C LEU A 101 7.35 -2.34 -2.07
N ARG A 102 8.12 -1.27 -2.26
CA ARG A 102 8.49 -0.79 -3.60
C ARG A 102 9.32 -1.84 -4.35
N ALA A 103 10.32 -2.43 -3.70
CA ALA A 103 11.17 -3.47 -4.26
C ALA A 103 10.37 -4.75 -4.60
N ALA A 104 9.37 -5.10 -3.80
CA ALA A 104 8.45 -6.20 -4.08
C ALA A 104 7.65 -5.92 -5.38
N SER A 105 7.14 -4.72 -5.54
CA SER A 105 6.41 -4.32 -6.76
C SER A 105 7.32 -4.27 -8.00
N GLU A 106 8.56 -3.79 -7.87
CA GLU A 106 9.56 -3.84 -8.94
C GLU A 106 9.96 -5.27 -9.30
N HIS A 107 10.05 -6.15 -8.31
CA HIS A 107 10.30 -7.57 -8.56
C HIS A 107 9.12 -8.19 -9.30
N ALA A 108 7.89 -7.97 -8.84
CA ALA A 108 6.68 -8.45 -9.52
C ALA A 108 6.66 -8.00 -10.99
N ALA A 109 6.92 -6.72 -11.26
CA ALA A 109 7.00 -6.17 -12.60
C ALA A 109 8.07 -6.84 -13.49
N ARG A 110 9.22 -7.21 -12.91
CA ARG A 110 10.29 -7.91 -13.66
C ARG A 110 9.94 -9.35 -14.02
N VAL A 111 9.25 -10.07 -13.12
CA VAL A 111 9.07 -11.52 -13.27
C VAL A 111 7.73 -11.88 -13.92
N MET A 112 6.73 -11.00 -13.84
CA MET A 112 5.43 -11.20 -14.48
C MET A 112 5.49 -10.80 -15.97
N PRO A 113 5.19 -11.71 -16.92
CA PRO A 113 5.37 -11.46 -18.35
C PRO A 113 4.59 -10.28 -18.94
N ARG A 114 3.49 -9.86 -18.30
CA ARG A 114 2.57 -8.82 -18.80
C ARG A 114 2.22 -7.80 -17.70
N ALA A 115 3.14 -7.57 -16.77
CA ALA A 115 2.99 -6.55 -15.77
C ALA A 115 3.55 -5.21 -16.25
N GLU A 116 2.82 -4.14 -15.94
CA GLU A 116 3.26 -2.76 -16.08
C GLU A 116 3.33 -2.14 -14.68
N LEU A 117 4.43 -1.46 -14.36
CA LEU A 117 4.60 -0.76 -13.09
C LEU A 117 4.53 0.75 -13.29
N HIS A 118 3.68 1.39 -12.50
CA HIS A 118 3.57 2.84 -12.44
C HIS A 118 3.84 3.35 -11.03
N VAL A 119 4.74 4.33 -10.96
CA VAL A 119 5.13 5.00 -9.72
C VAL A 119 4.44 6.37 -9.72
N VAL A 120 3.56 6.60 -8.74
CA VAL A 120 2.85 7.87 -8.56
C VAL A 120 3.73 8.82 -7.75
N PRO A 121 4.14 9.97 -8.32
CA PRO A 121 5.00 10.92 -7.61
C PRO A 121 4.31 11.55 -6.40
N ASP A 122 5.09 11.81 -5.35
CA ASP A 122 4.65 12.48 -4.12
C ASP A 122 3.42 11.80 -3.50
N THR A 123 3.51 10.48 -3.33
CA THR A 123 2.42 9.61 -2.87
C THR A 123 3.03 8.47 -2.08
N ALA A 124 2.40 8.10 -0.97
CA ALA A 124 2.82 7.00 -0.12
C ALA A 124 1.99 5.75 -0.45
N HIS A 125 1.42 5.10 0.55
CA HIS A 125 0.85 3.76 0.42
C HIS A 125 -0.49 3.72 -0.33
N LEU A 126 -1.20 4.85 -0.41
CA LEU A 126 -2.59 4.88 -0.89
C LEU A 126 -2.78 5.79 -2.12
N PRO A 127 -2.19 5.47 -3.30
CA PRO A 127 -2.34 6.30 -4.50
C PRO A 127 -3.78 6.58 -4.92
N ALA A 128 -4.68 5.59 -4.78
CA ALA A 128 -6.10 5.75 -5.09
C ALA A 128 -6.81 6.74 -4.16
N LEU A 129 -6.35 6.86 -2.90
CA LEU A 129 -6.89 7.81 -1.93
C LEU A 129 -6.27 9.19 -2.13
N GLU A 130 -4.94 9.27 -2.18
CA GLU A 130 -4.17 10.52 -2.23
C GLU A 130 -4.25 11.27 -3.56
N ARG A 131 -4.27 10.53 -4.67
CA ARG A 131 -4.22 11.07 -6.04
C ARG A 131 -5.28 10.41 -6.92
N PRO A 132 -6.58 10.51 -6.57
CA PRO A 132 -7.65 9.75 -7.22
C PRO A 132 -7.75 10.02 -8.72
N GLY A 133 -7.47 11.26 -9.18
CA GLY A 133 -7.42 11.59 -10.60
C GLY A 133 -6.29 10.87 -11.35
N ALA A 134 -5.06 10.94 -10.83
CA ALA A 134 -3.91 10.28 -11.44
C ALA A 134 -4.08 8.76 -11.45
N PHE A 135 -4.57 8.18 -10.35
CA PHE A 135 -4.90 6.76 -10.26
C PHE A 135 -6.00 6.37 -11.25
N GLY A 136 -7.09 7.14 -11.31
CA GLY A 136 -8.21 6.91 -12.22
C GLY A 136 -7.80 6.95 -13.70
N ASP A 137 -6.95 7.89 -14.07
CA ASP A 137 -6.40 7.99 -15.43
C ASP A 137 -5.53 6.78 -15.79
N LEU A 138 -4.68 6.31 -14.85
CA LEU A 138 -3.85 5.11 -15.03
C LEU A 138 -4.73 3.87 -15.21
N LEU A 139 -5.71 3.70 -14.32
CA LEU A 139 -6.66 2.59 -14.38
C LEU A 139 -7.47 2.62 -15.68
N GLY A 140 -7.98 3.78 -16.07
CA GLY A 140 -8.76 3.96 -17.30
C GLY A 140 -7.96 3.60 -18.55
N ARG A 141 -6.71 4.08 -18.66
CA ARG A 141 -5.81 3.72 -19.76
C ARG A 141 -5.51 2.22 -19.80
N PHE A 142 -5.26 1.62 -18.64
CA PHE A 142 -5.01 0.19 -18.56
C PHE A 142 -6.24 -0.62 -18.99
N LEU A 143 -7.44 -0.27 -18.51
CA LEU A 143 -8.67 -0.97 -18.89
C LEU A 143 -8.96 -0.84 -20.39
N ALA A 144 -8.72 0.33 -20.98
CA ALA A 144 -8.88 0.57 -22.41
C ALA A 144 -7.85 -0.21 -23.27
N SER A 145 -6.70 -0.60 -22.71
CA SER A 145 -5.71 -1.42 -23.43
C SER A 145 -6.02 -2.92 -23.41
N LEU A 146 -6.98 -3.36 -22.59
CA LEU A 146 -7.36 -4.77 -22.48
C LEU A 146 -8.24 -5.22 -23.66
N PRO A 147 -8.10 -6.50 -24.11
CA PRO A 147 -8.98 -7.05 -25.15
C PRO A 147 -10.45 -6.99 -24.71
N GLY A 148 -11.30 -6.35 -25.51
CA GLY A 148 -12.73 -6.16 -25.21
C GLY A 148 -13.06 -4.87 -24.46
N GLY A 149 -12.07 -4.03 -24.13
CA GLY A 149 -12.30 -2.64 -23.79
C GLY A 149 -12.79 -1.88 -25.02
N SER A 150 -14.11 -1.73 -25.17
CA SER A 150 -14.67 -0.90 -26.23
C SER A 150 -14.19 0.54 -26.05
N GLU A 151 -13.76 1.16 -27.15
CA GLU A 151 -13.93 2.60 -27.34
C GLU A 151 -15.40 2.93 -27.01
N ALA A 152 -15.60 3.86 -26.08
CA ALA A 152 -16.86 4.51 -25.80
C ALA A 152 -16.65 6.02 -25.92
#